data_AF-A0A219B4D9-F1
#
_entry.id   AF-A0A219B4D9-F1
#
_cell.length_a   1.000
_cell.length_b   1.000
_cell.length_c   1.000
_cell.angle_alpha   90.00
_cell.angle_beta   90.00
_cell.angle_gamma   90.00
#
_symmetry.space_group_name_H-M   'P 1'
#
loop_
_entity.id
_entity.type
_entity.pdbx_description
1 polymer ?
#
loop_
_entity_poly.entity_id
_entity_poly.type
_entity_poly.pdbx_seq_one_letter_code
_entity_poly.pdbx_strand_id
1 'polypeptide(L)' 'MGQAYTEALNKKHARLESEIAAEELRPHPDDALIHKLKREKLKLKDALNAA' A
#
# COMPACT_ATOMS: atom_id res chain seq x y z
N MET A 1 8.98 -13.55 -15.97
CA MET A 1 9.26 -13.11 -14.58
C MET A 1 8.20 -13.71 -13.67
N GLY A 2 8.61 -14.29 -12.54
CA GLY A 2 7.82 -15.28 -11.79
C GLY A 2 6.63 -14.68 -11.02
N GLN A 3 5.51 -15.40 -11.05
CA GLN A 3 4.26 -15.09 -10.34
C GLN A 3 4.47 -14.77 -8.85
N ALA A 4 5.50 -15.35 -8.22
CA ALA A 4 5.85 -15.09 -6.82
C ALA A 4 6.24 -13.62 -6.53
N TYR A 5 6.83 -12.90 -7.50
CA TYR A 5 7.24 -11.50 -7.30
C TYR A 5 6.03 -10.57 -7.26
N THR A 6 5.08 -10.77 -8.16
CA THR A 6 3.84 -9.99 -8.21
C THR A 6 2.94 -10.31 -7.00
N GLU A 7 2.88 -11.57 -6.57
CA GLU A 7 2.15 -11.96 -5.35
C GLU A 7 2.73 -11.32 -4.08
N ALA A 8 4.06 -11.28 -3.94
CA ALA A 8 4.72 -10.64 -2.79
C ALA A 8 4.44 -9.13 -2.75
N LEU A 9 4.49 -8.47 -3.91
CA LEU A 9 4.15 -7.06 -4.06
C LEU A 9 2.67 -6.79 -3.78
N ASN A 10 1.78 -7.66 -4.25
CA ASN A 10 0.34 -7.54 -4.02
C ASN A 10 -0.01 -7.75 -2.53
N LYS A 11 0.64 -8.69 -1.84
CA LYS A 11 0.52 -8.84 -0.37
C LYS A 11 0.96 -7.58 0.38
N LYS A 12 2.10 -6.98 -0.01
CA LYS A 12 2.55 -5.71 0.59
C LYS A 12 1.57 -4.58 0.32
N HIS A 13 1.03 -4.51 -0.90
CA HIS A 13 0.02 -3.53 -1.28
C HIS A 13 -1.27 -3.67 -0.47
N ALA A 14 -1.81 -4.88 -0.36
CA ALA A 14 -3.03 -5.17 0.42
C ALA A 14 -2.86 -4.87 1.92
N ARG A 15 -1.65 -5.07 2.45
CA ARG A 15 -1.32 -4.70 3.82
C ARG A 15 -1.35 -3.18 4.02
N LEU A 16 -0.68 -2.42 3.15
CA LEU A 16 -0.68 -0.95 3.21
C LEU A 16 -2.09 -0.37 3.07
N GLU A 17 -2.92 -0.92 2.17
CA GLU A 17 -4.34 -0.58 2.05
C GLU A 17 -5.10 -0.77 3.36
N SER A 18 -4.89 -1.91 4.02
CA SER A 18 -5.57 -2.23 5.28
C SER A 18 -5.12 -1.29 6.41
N GLU A 19 -3.82 -0.96 6.46
CA GLU A 19 -3.27 0.00 7.44
C GLU A 19 -3.85 1.41 7.20
N ILE A 20 -3.96 1.85 5.94
CA ILE A 20 -4.61 3.11 5.57
C ILE A 20 -6.07 3.12 5.99
N ALA A 21 -6.84 2.08 5.63
CA ALA A 21 -8.25 2.00 5.94
C ALA A 21 -8.51 1.96 7.46
N ALA A 22 -7.67 1.25 8.21
CA ALA A 22 -7.75 1.23 9.68
C ALA A 22 -7.46 2.61 10.29
N GLU A 23 -6.49 3.35 9.75
CA GLU A 23 -6.15 4.70 10.22
C GLU A 23 -7.23 5.72 9.81
N GLU A 24 -7.81 5.61 8.61
CA GLU A 24 -8.93 6.46 8.15
C GLU A 24 -10.22 6.22 8.94
N LEU A 25 -10.42 5.02 9.49
CA LEU A 25 -11.55 4.68 10.35
C LEU A 25 -11.40 5.16 11.79
N ARG A 26 -10.20 5.63 12.19
CA ARG A 26 -9.99 6.13 13.54
C ARG A 26 -10.63 7.52 13.70
N PRO A 27 -11.16 7.83 14.89
CA PRO A 27 -11.73 9.16 15.19
C PRO A 27 -10.70 10.31 15.12
N HIS A 28 -9.41 9.97 15.20
CA HIS A 28 -8.29 10.90 14.95
C HIS A 28 -7.34 10.27 13.93
N PRO A 29 -7.65 10.39 12.63
CA PRO A 29 -6.76 9.88 11.59
C PRO A 29 -5.47 10.70 11.56
N ASP A 30 -4.32 10.03 11.45
CA ASP A 30 -3.05 10.71 11.16
C ASP A 30 -2.93 10.88 9.64
N ASP A 31 -3.39 12.01 9.13
CA ASP A 31 -3.36 12.34 7.71
C ASP A 31 -1.94 12.28 7.12
N ALA A 32 -0.91 12.63 7.89
CA ALA A 32 0.47 12.57 7.42
C ALA A 32 0.93 11.11 7.23
N LEU A 33 0.55 10.23 8.16
CA LEU A 33 0.79 8.79 8.07
C LEU A 33 0.02 8.19 6.88
N ILE A 34 -1.27 8.51 6.75
CA ILE A 34 -2.12 8.07 5.64
C ILE A 34 -1.54 8.50 4.29
N HIS A 35 -1.12 9.76 4.16
CA HIS A 35 -0.49 10.26 2.94
C HIS A 35 0.81 9.54 2.61
N LYS A 36 1.63 9.23 3.62
CA LYS A 36 2.87 8.47 3.44
C LYS A 36 2.58 7.04 2.97
N LEU A 37 1.65 6.35 3.64
CA LEU A 37 1.23 5.00 3.28
C LEU A 37 0.63 4.96 1.86
N LYS A 38 -0.21 5.94 1.48
CA LYS A 38 -0.77 6.08 0.13
C LYS A 38 0.33 6.28 -0.93
N ARG A 39 1.39 7.07 -0.64
CA ARG A 39 2.54 7.19 -1.55
C ARG A 39 3.33 5.89 -1.69
N GLU A 40 3.58 5.19 -0.60
CA GLU A 40 4.31 3.91 -0.63
C GLU A 40 3.53 2.85 -1.41
N LYS A 41 2.21 2.80 -1.21
CA LYS A 41 1.29 1.99 -2.00
C LYS A 41 1.36 2.33 -3.49
N LEU A 42 1.35 3.61 -3.85
CA LEU A 42 1.44 4.05 -5.24
C LEU A 42 2.76 3.63 -5.89
N LYS A 43 3.89 3.77 -5.18
CA LYS A 43 5.21 3.32 -5.65
C LYS A 43 5.26 1.80 -5.88
N LEU A 44 4.67 1.02 -4.98
CA LEU A 44 4.57 -0.44 -5.14
C LEU A 44 3.72 -0.84 -6.35
N LYS A 45 2.60 -0.12 -6.56
CA LYS A 45 1.74 -0.32 -7.73
C LYS A 45 2.45 0.06 -9.03
N ASP A 46 3.22 1.13 -9.02
CA ASP A 46 4.01 1.56 -10.18
C ASP A 46 5.13 0.55 -10.49
N ALA A 47 5.83 0.06 -9.47
CA ALA A 47 6.83 -1.01 -9.61
C ALA A 47 6.24 -2.34 -10.10
N LEU A 48 4.97 -2.63 -9.78
CA LEU A 48 4.22 -3.77 -10.31
C LEU A 48 3.87 -3.59 -11.80
N ASN A 49 3.59 -2.35 -12.22
CA ASN A 49 3.16 -2.04 -13.58
C ASN A 49 4.33 -1.76 -14.54
N ALA A 50 5.49 -1.41 -14.00
CA ALA A 50 6.72 -1.16 -14.73
C ALA A 50 7.60 -2.41 -14.95
N ALA A 51 7.21 -3.55 -14.38
CA ALA A 51 7.89 -4.85 -14.51
C ALA A 51 7.15 -5.78 -15.48
#